data_AF-A0A246JRV0-F1
#
_entry.id   AF-A0A246JRV0-F1
#
_cell.length_a   1.000
_cell.length_b   1.000
_cell.length_c   1.000
_cell.angle_alpha   90.00
_cell.angle_beta   90.00
_cell.angle_gamma   90.00
#
_symmetry.space_group_name_H-M   'P 1'
#
loop_
_entity.id
_entity.type
_entity.pdbx_description
1 polymer ?
#
loop_
_entity_poly.entity_id
_entity_poly.type
_entity_poly.pdbx_seq_one_letter_code
_entity_poly.pdbx_strand_id
1 'polypeptide(L)' 'MNATYKGWAISADCPPIPIRSFDWCATSPDYDVDCDQDGFFRCGGAQVHAATYKELLVEIDDHIAGEEL' A
#
# COMPACT_ATOMS: atom_id res chain seq x y z
N MET A 1 -3.83 12.31 -7.95
CA MET A 1 -2.39 12.60 -7.89
C MET A 1 -1.74 11.37 -7.29
N ASN A 2 -0.94 10.63 -8.05
CA ASN A 2 -0.23 9.47 -7.50
C ASN A 2 0.97 10.02 -6.74
N ALA A 3 0.89 10.02 -5.41
CA ALA A 3 2.01 10.37 -4.56
C ALA A 3 2.94 9.16 -4.49
N THR A 4 4.25 9.41 -4.50
CA THR A 4 5.27 8.37 -4.35
C THR A 4 6.17 8.71 -3.18
N TYR A 5 6.55 7.73 -2.37
CA TYR A 5 7.48 7.89 -1.24
C TYR A 5 8.53 6.77 -1.26
N LYS A 6 9.82 7.13 -1.36
CA LYS A 6 10.93 6.16 -1.44
C LYS A 6 10.73 5.07 -2.51
N GLY A 7 10.09 5.41 -3.62
CA GLY A 7 9.76 4.49 -4.71
C GLY A 7 8.43 3.75 -4.55
N TRP A 8 7.82 3.78 -3.37
CA TRP A 8 6.49 3.20 -3.14
C TRP A 8 5.40 4.08 -3.74
N ALA A 9 4.40 3.46 -4.36
CA ALA A 9 3.24 4.15 -4.89
C ALA A 9 2.14 4.22 -3.81
N ILE A 10 1.71 5.44 -3.49
CA ILE A 10 0.70 5.72 -2.46
C ILE A 10 -0.65 5.98 -3.11
N SER A 11 -1.68 5.30 -2.62
CA SER A 11 -3.08 5.52 -2.93
C SER A 11 -3.89 5.71 -1.65
N ALA A 12 -4.93 6.54 -1.73
CA ALA A 12 -5.91 6.68 -0.67
C ALA A 12 -7.27 6.34 -1.27
N ASP A 13 -7.94 5.34 -0.70
CA ASP A 13 -9.33 5.06 -1.05
C ASP A 13 -10.27 5.82 -0.11
N CYS A 14 -11.26 6.46 -0.70
CA CYS A 14 -12.26 7.28 -0.03
C CYS A 14 -13.64 6.69 -0.32
N PRO A 15 -14.03 5.57 0.32
CA PRO A 15 -15.31 4.94 0.05
C PRO A 15 -16.49 5.87 0.42
N PRO A 16 -17.65 5.71 -0.24
CA PRO A 16 -18.84 6.50 0.08
C PRO A 16 -19.39 6.18 1.47
N ILE A 17 -19.96 7.19 2.13
CA ILE A 17 -20.66 7.09 3.42
C ILE A 17 -21.74 5.98 3.31
N PRO A 18 -21.83 5.02 4.25
CA PRO A 18 -21.38 5.06 5.64
C PRO A 18 -20.00 4.42 5.93
N ILE A 19 -19.31 3.89 4.92
CA ILE A 19 -18.02 3.23 5.12
C ILE A 19 -16.98 4.33 5.32
N ARG A 20 -16.51 4.46 6.56
CA ARG A 20 -15.60 5.52 7.00
C ARG A 20 -14.17 5.04 7.18
N SER A 21 -13.86 3.80 6.77
CA SER A 21 -12.49 3.29 6.72
C SER A 21 -11.78 4.04 5.60
N PHE A 22 -10.98 5.01 6.01
CA PHE A 22 -10.13 5.78 5.12
C PHE A 22 -8.79 5.06 5.13
N ASP A 23 -8.61 4.14 4.18
CA ASP A 23 -7.45 3.28 4.16
C ASP A 23 -6.44 3.88 3.19
N TRP A 24 -5.43 4.55 3.74
CA TRP A 24 -4.23 4.84 2.99
C TRP A 24 -3.54 3.51 2.73
N CYS A 25 -3.09 3.32 1.49
CA CYS A 25 -2.33 2.15 1.12
C CYS A 25 -1.11 2.54 0.29
N ALA A 26 -0.05 1.76 0.42
CA ALA A 26 1.15 1.92 -0.37
C ALA A 26 1.60 0.57 -0.91
N THR A 27 2.09 0.59 -2.14
CA THR A 27 2.60 -0.59 -2.86
C THR A 27 4.07 -0.40 -3.16
N SER A 28 4.86 -1.45 -2.95
CA SER A 28 6.31 -1.42 -3.16
C SER A 28 6.67 -1.26 -4.64
N PRO A 29 7.90 -0.85 -4.98
CA PRO A 29 8.32 -0.68 -6.38
C PRO A 29 8.26 -1.96 -7.22
N ASP A 30 8.44 -3.11 -6.56
CA ASP A 30 8.37 -4.46 -7.11
C ASP A 30 6.99 -5.11 -6.92
N TYR A 31 5.99 -4.32 -6.49
CA TYR A 31 4.62 -4.80 -6.30
C TYR A 31 4.05 -5.30 -7.61
N ASP A 32 3.66 -6.57 -7.61
CA ASP A 32 3.09 -7.25 -8.76
C ASP A 32 1.88 -8.11 -8.35
N VAL A 33 0.87 -8.10 -9.20
CA VAL A 33 -0.42 -8.76 -8.95
C VAL A 33 -0.82 -9.50 -10.21
N ASP A 34 -0.95 -10.82 -10.09
CA ASP A 34 -1.59 -11.62 -11.11
C ASP A 34 -3.10 -11.58 -10.92
N CYS A 35 -3.82 -11.34 -12.01
CA CYS A 35 -5.27 -11.42 -12.07
C CYS A 35 -5.67 -12.63 -12.90
N ASP A 36 -6.38 -13.57 -12.29
CA ASP A 36 -6.97 -14.71 -12.98
C ASP A 36 -8.50 -14.76 -12.76
N GLN A 37 -9.13 -15.91 -13.01
CA GLN A 37 -10.59 -16.06 -12.84
C GLN A 37 -11.03 -16.08 -11.37
N ASP A 38 -10.13 -16.39 -10.43
CA ASP A 38 -10.41 -16.52 -9.00
C ASP A 38 -10.12 -15.22 -8.23
N GLY A 39 -9.44 -14.25 -8.86
CA GLY A 39 -9.31 -12.89 -8.34
C GLY A 39 -7.93 -12.27 -8.58
N PHE A 40 -7.57 -11.37 -7.67
CA PHE A 40 -6.28 -10.68 -7.67
C PHE A 40 -5.36 -11.29 -6.61
N PHE A 41 -4.24 -11.86 -7.03
CA PHE A 41 -3.26 -12.49 -6.16
C PHE A 41 -1.95 -11.73 -6.25
N ARG A 42 -1.44 -11.25 -5.11
CA ARG A 42 -0.14 -10.62 -5.04
C ARG A 42 0.95 -11.66 -5.30
N CYS A 43 1.73 -11.45 -6.36
CA CYS A 43 2.80 -12.35 -6.79
C CYS A 43 4.20 -11.77 -6.57
N GLY A 44 4.30 -10.46 -6.35
CA GLY A 44 5.56 -9.77 -6.06
C GLY A 44 5.37 -8.58 -5.13
N GLY A 45 6.44 -8.22 -4.42
CA GLY A 45 6.50 -7.07 -3.53
C GLY A 45 5.54 -7.09 -2.34
N ALA A 46 5.30 -5.90 -1.83
CA ALA A 46 4.59 -5.66 -0.58
C ALA A 46 3.53 -4.58 -0.72
N GLN A 47 2.51 -4.69 0.13
CA GLN A 47 1.46 -3.70 0.28
C GLN A 47 1.26 -3.43 1.76
N VAL A 48 1.24 -2.16 2.15
CA VAL A 48 1.00 -1.71 3.52
C VAL A 48 -0.23 -0.81 3.57
N HIS A 49 -0.91 -0.80 4.71
CA HIS A 49 -2.15 -0.05 4.93
C HIS A 49 -2.10 0.72 6.24
N ALA A 50 -2.66 1.92 6.27
CA ALA A 50 -2.77 2.72 7.47
C ALA A 50 -4.00 3.65 7.44
N ALA A 51 -4.48 4.06 8.61
CA ALA A 51 -5.62 4.97 8.73
C ALA A 51 -5.25 6.41 8.36
N THR A 52 -3.97 6.78 8.48
CA THR A 52 -3.47 8.11 8.15
C THR A 52 -2.21 8.05 7.28
N TYR A 53 -1.98 9.11 6.50
CA TYR A 53 -0.78 9.23 5.68
C TYR A 53 0.52 9.14 6.51
N LYS A 54 0.55 9.71 7.71
CA LYS A 54 1.75 9.68 8.56
C LYS A 54 2.08 8.29 9.04
N GLU A 55 1.08 7.54 9.48
CA GLU A 55 1.23 6.14 9.87
C GLU A 55 1.66 5.30 8.65
N LEU A 56 1.12 5.58 7.46
CA LEU A 56 1.53 4.90 6.24
C LEU A 56 3.04 5.06 5.95
N LEU A 57 3.59 6.26 6.17
CA LEU A 57 5.03 6.48 5.97
C LEU A 57 5.88 5.70 6.97
N VAL A 58 5.41 5.57 8.22
CA VAL A 58 6.08 4.76 9.24
C VAL A 58 6.07 3.30 8.84
N GLU A 59 4.92 2.76 8.39
CA GLU A 59 4.82 1.38 7.92
C GLU A 59 5.75 1.09 6.73
N ILE A 60 5.87 2.03 5.78
CA ILE A 60 6.83 1.91 4.66
C ILE A 60 8.27 1.89 5.18
N ASP A 61 8.61 2.78 6.11
CA ASP A 61 9.96 2.89 6.66
C ASP A 61 10.34 1.65 7.48
N ASP A 62 9.42 1.13 8.29
CA ASP A 62 9.60 -0.10 9.06
C ASP A 62 9.74 -1.32 8.14
N HIS A 63 8.99 -1.38 7.03
CA HIS A 63 9.13 -2.44 6.04
C HIS A 63 10.52 -2.43 5.38
N ILE A 64 10.96 -1.26 4.91
CA ILE A 64 12.29 -1.10 4.30
C ILE A 64 13.39 -1.44 5.30
N ALA A 65 13.27 -1.01 6.56
CA ALA A 65 14.26 -1.31 7.59
C ALA A 65 14.30 -2.80 7.98
N GLY A 66 13.16 -3.50 7.90
CA GLY A 66 13.06 -4.93 8.16
C GLY A 66 13.67 -5.82 7.06
N GLU A 67 13.72 -5.33 5.82
CA GLU A 67 14.36 -6.04 4.70
C GLU A 67 15.89 -5.97 4.69
N GLU A 68 16.50 -5.05 5.44
CA GLU A 68 17.96 -4.86 5.52
C GLU A 68 18.66 -5.75 6.60
N LEU A 69 17.96 -6.70 7.23
CA LEU A 69 18.48 -7.64 8.24
C LEU A 69 18.59 -9.08 7.71
#